data_AF-A0A1M5X6F2-F1
#
_entry.id   AF-A0A1M5X6F2-F1
#
_cell.length_a   1.000
_cell.length_b   1.000
_cell.length_c   1.000
_cell.angle_alpha   90.00
_cell.angle_beta   90.00
_cell.angle_gamma   90.00
#
_symmetry.space_group_name_H-M   'P 1'
#
loop_
_entity.id
_entity.type
_entity.pdbx_description
1 polymer ?
#
loop_
_entity_poly.entity_id
_entity_poly.type
_entity_poly.pdbx_seq_one_letter_code
_entity_poly.pdbx_strand_id
1 'polypeptide(L)'
;MARKQISENDRIRQVLVNKYNIKLTDLATKMGISYPVFSKKLNVGTLTTLKEIEKYTGISVIEMQNAPAGFFHYYDPDTGEWGGIWKKNS
;
A
#
# COMPACT_ATOMS: atom_id res chain seq x y z
N MET A 1 -18.01 -8.80 -12.50
CA MET A 1 -16.54 -8.75 -12.47
C MET A 1 -16.06 -9.32 -11.15
N ALA A 2 -15.37 -10.46 -11.15
CA ALA A 2 -14.84 -11.06 -9.92
C ALA A 2 -13.74 -10.15 -9.35
N ARG A 3 -13.92 -9.63 -8.14
CA ARG A 3 -12.83 -8.98 -7.39
C ARG A 3 -11.82 -10.08 -7.08
N LYS A 4 -10.66 -10.04 -7.73
CA LYS A 4 -9.54 -10.92 -7.38
C LYS A 4 -9.23 -10.69 -5.90
N GLN A 5 -9.34 -11.74 -5.09
CA GLN A 5 -9.04 -11.67 -3.66
C GLN A 5 -7.58 -11.20 -3.51
N ILE A 6 -7.40 -10.04 -2.87
CA ILE A 6 -6.06 -9.51 -2.59
C ILE A 6 -5.44 -10.47 -1.57
N SER A 7 -4.26 -11.02 -1.86
CA SER A 7 -3.62 -11.95 -0.93
C SER A 7 -3.21 -11.23 0.35
N GLU A 8 -3.22 -11.93 1.48
CA GLU A 8 -2.76 -11.39 2.77
C GLU A 8 -1.29 -10.92 2.73
N ASN A 9 -0.51 -11.44 1.77
CA ASN A 9 0.89 -11.07 1.58
C ASN A 9 1.09 -9.82 0.70
N ASP A 10 0.01 -9.28 0.10
CA ASP A 10 0.06 -8.12 -0.80
C ASP A 10 -0.27 -6.83 -0.06
N ARG A 11 0.69 -6.41 0.77
CA ARG A 11 0.58 -5.23 1.63
C ARG A 11 0.28 -3.95 0.85
N ILE A 12 0.91 -3.77 -0.30
CA ILE A 12 0.75 -2.57 -1.13
C ILE A 12 -0.73 -2.41 -1.51
N ARG A 13 -1.36 -3.47 -2.02
CA ARG A 13 -2.77 -3.41 -2.40
C ARG A 13 -3.70 -3.29 -1.20
N GLN A 14 -3.36 -3.91 -0.06
CA GLN A 14 -4.15 -3.74 1.17
C GLN A 14 -4.17 -2.28 1.64
N VAL A 15 -3.01 -1.62 1.66
CA VAL A 15 -2.93 -0.21 2.05
C VAL A 15 -3.72 0.65 1.06
N LEU A 16 -3.43 0.54 -0.23
CA LEU A 16 -4.09 1.39 -1.23
C LEU A 16 -5.60 1.17 -1.28
N VAL A 17 -6.05 -0.08 -1.38
CA VAL A 17 -7.46 -0.41 -1.63
C VAL A 17 -8.26 -0.49 -0.34
N ASN A 18 -7.77 -1.19 0.68
CA ASN A 18 -8.57 -1.47 1.87
C ASN A 18 -8.47 -0.33 2.90
N LYS A 19 -7.28 0.26 3.10
CA LYS A 19 -7.09 1.33 4.07
C LYS A 19 -7.49 2.70 3.52
N TYR A 20 -7.01 3.04 2.33
CA TYR A 20 -7.22 4.37 1.74
C TYR A 20 -8.32 4.41 0.67
N ASN A 21 -8.97 3.28 0.37
CA ASN A 21 -10.05 3.19 -0.62
C ASN A 21 -9.69 3.76 -2.02
N ILE A 22 -8.41 3.64 -2.40
CA ILE A 22 -7.89 4.10 -3.68
C ILE A 22 -8.20 3.05 -4.76
N LYS A 23 -8.86 3.48 -5.82
CA LYS A 23 -9.00 2.68 -7.05
C LYS A 23 -7.67 2.67 -7.78
N LEU A 24 -7.10 1.47 -7.94
CA LEU A 24 -5.80 1.29 -8.61
C LEU A 24 -5.82 1.73 -10.10
N THR A 25 -6.98 1.67 -10.76
CA THR A 25 -7.16 2.20 -12.11
C THR A 25 -6.95 3.71 -12.16
N ASP A 26 -7.53 4.42 -11.21
CA ASP A 26 -7.51 5.88 -11.17
C ASP A 26 -6.11 6.37 -10.80
N LEU A 27 -5.43 5.64 -9.90
CA LEU A 27 -4.03 5.89 -9.57
C LEU A 27 -3.11 5.65 -10.78
N ALA A 28 -3.31 4.56 -11.53
CA ALA A 28 -2.56 4.31 -12.76
C ALA A 28 -2.74 5.46 -13.77
N THR A 29 -3.98 5.93 -13.95
CA THR A 29 -4.28 7.09 -14.80
C THR A 29 -3.59 8.36 -14.31
N LYS A 30 -3.62 8.66 -13.00
CA LYS A 30 -2.91 9.82 -12.41
C LYS A 30 -1.39 9.76 -12.62
N MET A 31 -0.83 8.55 -12.61
CA MET A 31 0.58 8.30 -12.88
C MET A 31 0.92 8.28 -14.37
N GLY A 32 -0.06 8.44 -15.27
CA GLY A 32 0.16 8.44 -16.72
C GLY A 32 0.55 7.08 -17.30
N ILE A 33 0.19 5.98 -16.64
CA ILE A 33 0.50 4.61 -17.10
C ILE A 33 -0.75 3.75 -17.23
N SER A 34 -0.67 2.72 -18.08
CA SER A 34 -1.78 1.77 -18.21
C SER A 34 -1.92 0.89 -16.96
N TYR A 35 -3.16 0.52 -16.62
CA TYR A 35 -3.43 -0.35 -15.48
C TYR A 35 -2.68 -1.70 -15.51
N PRO A 36 -2.53 -2.39 -16.66
CA PRO A 36 -1.73 -3.62 -16.73
C PRO A 36 -0.26 -3.40 -16.36
N VAL A 37 0.33 -2.28 -16.80
CA VAL A 37 1.72 -1.92 -16.45
C VAL A 37 1.82 -1.61 -14.97
N PHE A 38 0.89 -0.81 -14.43
CA PHE A 38 0.83 -0.51 -13.00
C PHE A 38 0.70 -1.78 -12.16
N SER A 39 -0.22 -2.69 -12.52
CA SER A 39 -0.40 -3.95 -11.81
C SER A 39 0.84 -4.83 -11.82
N LYS A 40 1.64 -4.81 -12.90
CA LYS A 40 2.95 -5.50 -12.93
C LYS A 40 3.94 -4.83 -11.97
N LYS A 41 4.02 -3.50 -11.96
CA LYS A 41 4.88 -2.75 -11.02
C LYS A 41 4.51 -3.05 -9.57
N LEU A 42 3.22 -3.11 -9.22
CA LEU A 42 2.75 -3.44 -7.88
C LEU A 42 3.13 -4.85 -7.43
N ASN A 43 3.16 -5.82 -8.35
CA ASN A 43 3.58 -7.19 -8.01
C ASN A 43 5.06 -7.29 -7.67
N VAL A 44 5.90 -6.44 -8.28
CA VAL A 44 7.34 -6.39 -7.97
C VAL A 44 7.59 -5.53 -6.73
N GLY A 45 6.85 -4.44 -6.57
CA GLY A 45 6.91 -3.59 -5.37
C GLY A 45 8.26 -2.88 -5.19
N THR A 46 8.92 -2.47 -6.29
CA THR A 46 10.22 -1.79 -6.19
C THR A 46 10.13 -0.48 -5.42
N LEU A 47 11.22 -0.10 -4.73
CA LEU A 47 11.29 1.17 -4.00
C LEU A 47 10.94 2.38 -4.89
N THR A 48 11.39 2.38 -6.15
CA THR A 48 11.06 3.44 -7.11
C THR A 48 9.55 3.53 -7.35
N THR A 49 8.87 2.40 -7.54
CA THR A 49 7.41 2.36 -7.71
C THR A 49 6.71 2.90 -6.46
N LEU A 50 7.16 2.50 -5.26
CA LEU A 50 6.55 2.94 -4.02
C LEU A 50 6.73 4.45 -3.79
N LYS A 51 7.90 5.01 -4.11
CA LYS A 51 8.15 6.46 -4.05
C LYS A 51 7.30 7.23 -5.04
N GLU A 52 7.07 6.69 -6.25
CA GLU A 52 6.12 7.29 -7.18
C GLU A 52 4.71 7.32 -6.57
N ILE A 53 4.25 6.20 -5.99
CA ILE A 53 2.92 6.13 -5.37
C ILE A 53 2.80 7.11 -4.19
N GLU A 54 3.81 7.19 -3.32
CA GLU A 54 3.88 8.15 -2.21
C GLU A 54 3.73 9.58 -2.72
N LYS A 55 4.41 9.95 -3.81
CA LYS A 55 4.29 11.28 -4.42
C LYS A 55 2.85 11.62 -4.85
N TYR A 56 2.08 10.66 -5.34
CA TYR A 56 0.72 10.88 -5.83
C TYR A 56 -0.38 10.72 -4.77
N THR A 57 -0.08 10.02 -3.67
CA THR A 57 -1.08 9.64 -2.66
C THR A 57 -0.80 10.22 -1.28
N GLY A 58 0.43 10.65 -1.01
CA GLY A 58 0.91 11.03 0.33
C GLY A 58 1.12 9.84 1.27
N ILE A 59 0.85 8.61 0.82
CA ILE A 59 0.96 7.40 1.65
C ILE A 59 2.43 7.01 1.74
N SER A 60 2.91 6.83 2.97
CA SER A 60 4.31 6.52 3.21
C SER A 60 4.74 5.22 2.52
N VAL A 61 5.92 5.24 1.90
CA VAL A 61 6.57 4.02 1.39
C VAL A 61 6.66 2.93 2.46
N ILE A 62 6.95 3.33 3.70
CA ILE A 62 7.13 2.40 4.83
C ILE A 62 5.82 1.68 5.14
N GLU A 63 4.69 2.37 5.05
CA GLU A 63 3.38 1.78 5.30
C GLU A 63 3.00 0.69 4.29
N MET A 64 3.40 0.90 3.03
CA MET A 64 3.16 -0.02 1.92
C MET A 64 4.08 -1.26 1.95
N GLN A 65 5.10 -1.27 2.81
CA GLN A 65 5.99 -2.41 3.00
C GLN A 65 5.53 -3.30 4.15
N ASN A 66 5.96 -4.56 4.13
CA ASN A 66 5.70 -5.46 5.25
C ASN A 66 6.51 -5.02 6.48
N ALA A 67 5.89 -5.09 7.65
CA ALA A 67 6.61 -4.88 8.90
C ALA A 67 7.62 -6.03 9.09
N PRO A 68 8.84 -5.74 9.61
CA PRO A 68 9.79 -6.78 9.98
C PRO A 68 9.22 -7.74 11.03
N ALA A 69 9.79 -8.94 11.11
CA ALA A 69 9.42 -9.91 12.13
C ALA A 69 9.59 -9.32 13.54
N GLY A 70 8.59 -9.51 14.41
CA GLY A 70 8.56 -8.91 15.75
C GLY A 70 8.01 -7.49 15.81
N PHE A 71 7.61 -6.90 14.69
CA PHE A 71 7.00 -5.58 14.62
C PHE A 71 5.60 -5.64 13.98
N PHE A 72 4.82 -4.57 14.14
CA PHE A 72 3.50 -4.41 13.53
C PHE A 72 3.26 -2.95 13.12
N HIS A 73 2.35 -2.74 12.17
CA HIS A 73 1.89 -1.39 11.81
C HIS A 73 0.91 -0.89 12.85
N TYR A 74 1.23 0.23 13.49
CA TYR A 74 0.33 0.92 14.39
C TYR A 74 -0.50 1.94 13.63
N TYR A 75 -1.80 1.89 13.89
CA TYR A 75 -2.75 2.89 13.47
C TYR A 75 -3.43 3.43 14.71
N ASP A 76 -3.60 4.74 14.77
CA ASP A 76 -4.37 5.38 15.82
C ASP A 76 -5.80 4.81 15.82
N PRO A 77 -6.30 4.24 16.94
CA PRO A 77 -7.64 3.65 16.98
C PRO A 77 -8.78 4.66 16.78
N ASP A 78 -8.55 5.92 17.15
CA ASP A 78 -9.57 6.97 17.16
C ASP A 78 -9.62 7.71 15.82
N THR A 79 -8.45 8.02 15.24
CA THR A 79 -8.35 8.75 13.97
C THR A 79 -8.13 7.85 12.76
N GLY A 80 -7.65 6.63 12.98
CA GLY A 80 -7.24 5.72 11.92
C GLY A 80 -5.94 6.13 11.23
N GLU A 81 -5.25 7.17 11.71
CA GLU A 81 -4.02 7.67 11.10
C GLU A 81 -2.86 6.67 11.27
N TRP A 82 -1.97 6.66 10.29
CA TRP A 82 -0.74 5.88 10.39
C TRP A 82 0.13 6.48 11.52
N GLY A 83 0.58 5.64 12.45
CA GLY A 83 1.40 6.08 13.58
C GLY A 83 2.74 5.34 13.71
N GLY A 84 3.14 4.56 12.70
CA GLY A 84 4.46 3.93 12.68
C GLY A 84 4.47 2.41 12.59
N ILE A 85 5.69 1.90 12.67
CA ILE A 85 5.95 0.48 12.94
C ILE A 85 6.36 0.38 14.41
N TRP A 86 5.61 -0.39 15.18
CA TRP A 86 5.81 -0.56 16.62
C TRP A 86 6.28 -1.98 16.92
N LYS A 87 7.05 -2.13 18.00
CA LYS A 87 7.51 -3.45 18.45
C LYS A 87 6.32 -4.19 19.06
N LYS A 88 6.13 -5.46 18.67
CA LYS A 88 5.18 -6.33 19.37
C LYS A 88 5.71 -6.52 20.79
N ASN A 89 4.99 -6.00 21.78
CA ASN A 89 5.27 -6.35 23.17
C ASN A 89 5.00 -7.84 23.32
N SER A 90 6.00 -8.56 23.84
CA SER A 90 5.95 -9.99 24.11
C SER A 90 4.92 -10.32 25.18
#